data_AF-A0A177A4J9-F1
#
_entry.id   AF-A0A177A4J9-F1
#
_cell.length_a   1.000
_cell.length_b   1.000
_cell.length_c   1.000
_cell.angle_alpha   90.00
_cell.angle_beta   90.00
_cell.angle_gamma   90.00
#
_symmetry.space_group_name_H-M   'P 1'
#
loop_
_entity.id
_entity.type
_entity.pdbx_description
1 polymer ?
#
loop_
_entity_poly.entity_id
_entity_poly.type
_entity_poly.pdbx_seq_one_letter_code
_entity_poly.pdbx_strand_id
1 'polypeptide(L)'
;MNYTPPAVQSIHFVPTDEEEVEIGSRQVQAIYVLAHDTLPDGANHWCFYLKFSKTASICIDMTPTYSAPSTVLQDGSKGHMLISVLPCIHPSPATKTIRLGVCANLTVDRILHLLAQSGRDQYDSKSDVGVGRERLARFRC
;
A
#
# COMPACT_ATOMS: atom_id res chain seq x y z
N MET A 1 7.18 30.73 -7.95
CA MET A 1 6.39 30.03 -6.92
C MET A 1 7.36 29.26 -6.05
N ASN A 2 7.40 29.55 -4.74
CA ASN A 2 8.19 28.76 -3.79
C ASN A 2 7.36 27.53 -3.42
N TYR A 3 7.65 26.40 -4.06
CA TYR A 3 7.09 25.12 -3.66
C TYR A 3 7.86 24.64 -2.43
N THR A 4 7.18 24.57 -1.29
CA THR A 4 7.69 23.85 -0.13
C THR A 4 7.10 22.44 -0.19
N PRO A 5 7.93 21.39 -0.37
CA PRO A 5 7.43 20.02 -0.33
C PRO A 5 6.72 19.75 1.00
N PRO A 6 5.66 18.93 1.02
CA PRO A 6 5.10 18.46 2.28
C PRO A 6 6.19 17.83 3.14
N ALA A 7 6.17 18.06 4.45
CA ALA A 7 7.18 17.57 5.39
C ALA A 7 7.26 16.04 5.48
N VAL A 8 6.26 15.32 4.93
CA VAL A 8 6.19 13.87 4.89
C VAL A 8 5.78 13.45 3.49
N GLN A 9 6.62 12.68 2.81
CA GLN A 9 6.26 11.96 1.60
C GLN A 9 5.44 10.74 2.03
N SER A 10 4.20 10.62 1.56
CA SER A 10 3.28 9.58 2.05
C SER A 10 3.38 8.27 1.26
N ILE A 11 3.86 8.33 0.02
CA ILE A 11 3.99 7.18 -0.89
C ILE A 11 5.46 6.83 -1.02
N HIS A 12 5.79 5.55 -0.79
CA HIS A 12 7.16 5.05 -0.88
C HIS A 12 7.22 3.81 -1.76
N PHE A 13 8.18 3.79 -2.68
CA PHE A 13 8.48 2.64 -3.52
C PHE A 13 9.60 1.81 -2.89
N VAL A 14 9.48 0.50 -2.99
CA VAL A 14 10.49 -0.45 -2.55
C VAL A 14 10.72 -1.46 -3.68
N PRO A 15 11.92 -1.49 -4.31
CA PRO A 15 13.05 -0.52 -4.30
C PRO A 15 12.73 0.91 -4.80
N THR A 16 13.61 1.88 -4.52
CA THR A 16 13.41 3.33 -4.82
C THR A 16 13.93 3.80 -6.19
N ASP A 17 13.41 4.95 -6.62
CA ASP A 17 13.79 5.86 -7.72
C ASP A 17 13.81 5.28 -9.15
N GLU A 18 14.68 4.33 -9.49
CA GLU A 18 14.75 3.79 -10.86
C GLU A 18 13.56 2.87 -11.16
N GLU A 19 13.07 2.17 -10.15
CA GLU A 19 11.95 1.24 -10.29
C GLU A 19 10.58 1.93 -10.25
N GLU A 20 10.47 3.17 -9.74
CA GLU A 20 9.17 3.86 -9.64
C GLU A 20 8.54 4.08 -11.02
N VAL A 21 9.32 4.58 -11.98
CA VAL A 21 8.84 4.80 -13.36
C VAL A 21 8.45 3.48 -14.01
N GLU A 22 9.26 2.43 -13.81
CA GLU A 22 8.98 1.11 -14.34
C GLU A 22 7.70 0.53 -13.73
N ILE A 23 7.60 0.52 -12.40
CA ILE A 23 6.44 0.07 -11.63
C ILE A 23 5.18 0.81 -12.06
N GLY A 24 5.25 2.14 -12.14
CA GLY A 24 4.13 3.00 -12.54
C GLY A 24 3.60 2.70 -13.94
N SER A 25 4.50 2.39 -14.88
CA SER A 25 4.15 2.11 -16.28
C SER A 25 3.48 0.74 -16.51
N ARG A 26 3.57 -0.19 -15.54
CA ARG A 26 3.06 -1.56 -15.71
C ARG A 26 1.53 -1.57 -15.87
N GLN A 27 1.07 -2.35 -16.85
CA GLN A 27 -0.35 -2.58 -17.06
C GLN A 27 -0.91 -3.58 -16.05
N VAL A 28 -2.01 -3.19 -15.41
CA VAL A 28 -2.72 -4.01 -14.45
C VAL A 28 -3.69 -4.93 -15.20
N GLN A 29 -3.62 -6.22 -14.88
CA GLN A 29 -4.46 -7.27 -15.46
C GLN A 29 -5.63 -7.66 -14.54
N ALA A 30 -5.46 -7.47 -13.23
CA ALA A 30 -6.48 -7.65 -12.21
C ALA A 30 -6.04 -7.00 -10.90
N ILE A 31 -7.01 -6.66 -10.05
CA ILE A 31 -6.75 -6.20 -8.68
C ILE A 31 -7.26 -7.28 -7.73
N TYR A 32 -6.41 -7.72 -6.81
CA TYR A 32 -6.83 -8.56 -5.71
C TYR A 32 -6.86 -7.73 -4.44
N VAL A 33 -8.00 -7.76 -3.75
CA VAL A 33 -8.21 -7.11 -2.46
C VAL A 33 -8.17 -8.22 -1.42
N LEU A 34 -7.16 -8.19 -0.55
CA LEU A 34 -6.91 -9.24 0.42
C LEU A 34 -7.06 -8.71 1.84
N ALA A 35 -7.79 -9.45 2.66
CA ALA A 35 -7.71 -9.34 4.10
C ALA A 35 -6.64 -10.31 4.60
N HIS A 36 -5.64 -9.79 5.29
CA HIS A 36 -4.68 -10.59 6.03
C HIS A 36 -5.27 -11.05 7.37
N ASP A 37 -4.49 -11.82 8.11
CA ASP A 37 -4.85 -12.21 9.48
C ASP A 37 -5.17 -10.96 10.30
N THR A 38 -6.23 -11.06 11.09
CA THR A 38 -6.61 -10.01 12.01
C THR A 38 -5.46 -9.77 12.98
N LEU A 39 -5.17 -8.50 13.22
CA LEU A 39 -4.14 -8.12 14.17
C LEU A 39 -4.56 -8.50 15.60
N PRO A 40 -3.62 -8.65 16.55
CA PRO A 40 -3.92 -9.05 17.92
C PRO A 40 -5.00 -8.21 18.63
N ASP A 41 -5.20 -6.97 18.18
CA ASP A 41 -6.18 -6.00 18.70
C ASP A 41 -7.53 -6.01 17.95
N GLY A 42 -7.70 -6.87 16.94
CA GLY A 42 -8.93 -6.96 16.16
C GLY A 42 -8.96 -6.09 14.90
N ALA A 43 -7.94 -5.27 14.64
CA ALA A 43 -7.88 -4.49 13.41
C ALA A 43 -7.71 -5.38 12.17
N ASN A 44 -8.45 -5.03 11.12
CA ASN A 44 -8.34 -5.68 9.82
C ASN A 44 -7.26 -4.99 8.99
N HIS A 45 -6.33 -5.78 8.45
CA HIS A 45 -5.30 -5.31 7.54
C HIS A 45 -5.65 -5.71 6.12
N TRP A 46 -5.91 -4.71 5.28
CA TRP A 46 -6.26 -4.90 3.87
C TRP A 46 -5.16 -4.38 2.98
N CYS A 47 -4.76 -5.19 1.99
CA CYS A 47 -3.80 -4.81 0.96
C CYS A 47 -4.42 -4.98 -0.43
N PHE A 48 -3.97 -4.15 -1.37
CA PHE A 48 -4.27 -4.33 -2.79
C PHE A 48 -3.07 -4.97 -3.49
N TYR A 49 -3.32 -6.00 -4.28
CA TYR A 49 -2.31 -6.65 -5.10
C TYR A 49 -2.68 -6.47 -6.56
N LEU A 50 -1.91 -5.62 -7.24
CA LEU A 50 -2.08 -5.29 -8.65
C LEU A 50 -1.33 -6.33 -9.48
N LYS A 51 -2.04 -7.34 -9.99
CA LYS A 51 -1.45 -8.34 -10.87
C LYS A 51 -1.09 -7.70 -12.20
N PHE A 52 0.19 -7.68 -12.55
CA PHE A 52 0.67 -7.17 -13.84
C PHE A 52 1.28 -8.28 -14.72
N SER A 53 1.55 -9.47 -14.19
CA SER A 53 2.02 -10.63 -14.95
C SER A 53 1.30 -11.91 -14.54
N LYS A 54 1.70 -13.07 -15.08
CA LYS A 54 1.16 -14.38 -14.67
C LYS A 54 1.53 -14.76 -13.24
N THR A 55 2.67 -14.28 -12.75
CA THR A 55 3.28 -14.74 -11.49
C THR A 55 3.68 -13.61 -10.56
N ALA A 56 3.46 -12.35 -10.92
CA ALA A 56 3.89 -11.22 -10.11
C ALA A 56 2.81 -10.14 -9.96
N SER A 57 2.91 -9.40 -8.87
CA SER A 57 2.01 -8.32 -8.50
C SER A 57 2.74 -7.15 -7.87
N ILE A 58 2.09 -6.00 -7.82
CA ILE A 58 2.52 -4.87 -6.99
C ILE A 58 1.59 -4.82 -5.78
N CYS A 59 2.15 -4.91 -4.60
CA CYS A 59 1.44 -4.70 -3.35
C CYS A 59 1.34 -3.19 -3.07
N ILE A 60 0.13 -2.74 -2.76
CA ILE A 60 -0.14 -1.44 -2.17
C ILE A 60 -0.59 -1.70 -0.74
N ASP A 61 0.25 -1.31 0.20
CA ASP A 61 0.04 -1.53 1.63
C ASP A 61 0.03 -0.19 2.39
N MET A 62 -0.96 0.00 3.26
CA MET A 62 -1.01 1.14 4.18
C MET A 62 -0.48 0.72 5.54
N THR A 63 0.68 1.25 5.91
CA THR A 63 1.34 0.96 7.19
C THR A 63 1.60 2.25 7.98
N PRO A 64 1.29 2.30 9.27
CA PRO A 64 1.61 3.46 10.12
C PRO A 64 3.11 3.76 10.16
N THR A 65 3.45 5.05 10.18
CA THR A 65 4.84 5.53 10.21
C THR A 65 5.48 5.37 11.60
N TYR A 66 4.68 5.57 12.67
CA TYR A 66 5.10 5.75 14.07
C TYR A 66 6.10 6.88 14.35
N SER A 67 6.74 7.44 13.33
CA SER A 67 7.74 8.51 13.44
C SER A 67 7.16 9.89 13.19
N ALA A 68 6.08 9.98 12.41
CA ALA A 68 5.38 11.23 12.13
C ALA A 68 4.05 11.26 12.91
N PRO A 69 3.86 12.18 13.86
CA PRO A 69 2.63 12.26 14.63
C PRO A 69 1.44 12.60 13.76
N SER A 70 0.27 12.10 14.15
CA SER A 70 -0.99 12.41 13.50
C SER A 70 -1.35 13.89 13.65
N THR A 71 -2.00 14.45 12.64
CA THR A 71 -2.54 15.83 12.70
C THR A 71 -4.02 15.88 13.07
N VAL A 72 -4.66 14.72 13.24
CA VAL A 72 -6.12 14.59 13.44
C VAL A 72 -6.44 13.77 14.68
N LEU A 73 -5.62 12.74 14.99
CA LEU A 73 -5.82 11.84 16.10
C LEU A 73 -4.81 12.16 17.20
N GLN A 74 -5.32 12.41 18.41
CA GLN A 74 -4.46 12.50 19.59
C GLN A 74 -3.70 11.18 19.74
N ASP A 75 -2.40 11.31 19.97
CA ASP A 75 -1.41 10.22 20.06
C ASP A 75 -1.23 9.40 18.78
N GLY A 76 -1.96 9.65 17.67
CA GLY A 76 -1.82 8.87 16.44
C GLY A 76 -0.49 9.09 15.70
N SER A 77 -0.28 8.30 14.64
CA SER A 77 0.77 8.52 13.64
C SER A 77 0.19 8.69 12.26
N LYS A 78 0.95 9.29 11.34
CA LYS A 78 0.64 9.22 9.90
C LYS A 78 0.71 7.77 9.40
N GLY A 79 0.12 7.51 8.25
CA GLY A 79 0.30 6.30 7.45
C GLY A 79 1.26 6.54 6.28
N HIS A 80 1.91 5.46 5.86
CA HIS A 80 2.67 5.36 4.62
C HIS A 80 1.99 4.37 3.70
N MET A 81 1.81 4.77 2.44
CA MET A 81 1.46 3.86 1.36
C MET A 81 2.75 3.27 0.78
N LEU A 82 3.04 2.03 1.14
CA LEU A 82 4.16 1.26 0.61
C LEU A 82 3.75 0.58 -0.69
N ILE A 83 4.57 0.78 -1.73
CA ILE A 83 4.42 0.18 -3.05
C ILE A 83 5.57 -0.80 -3.25
N SER A 84 5.27 -2.08 -3.40
CA SER A 84 6.31 -3.13 -3.48
C SER A 84 6.02 -4.13 -4.58
N VAL A 85 7.05 -4.50 -5.35
CA VAL A 85 6.93 -5.58 -6.35
C VAL A 85 7.09 -6.93 -5.66
N LEU A 86 6.17 -7.86 -5.92
CA LEU A 86 6.18 -9.20 -5.37
C LEU A 86 6.28 -10.26 -6.47
N PRO A 87 7.11 -11.31 -6.29
CA PRO A 87 7.22 -12.43 -7.21
C PRO A 87 6.07 -13.46 -7.04
N CYS A 88 4.92 -13.01 -6.54
CA CYS A 88 3.68 -13.79 -6.46
C CYS A 88 2.46 -12.87 -6.69
N ILE A 89 1.28 -13.47 -6.92
CA ILE A 89 0.04 -12.71 -7.11
C ILE A 89 -0.46 -12.08 -5.80
N HIS A 90 -0.34 -12.83 -4.70
CA HIS A 90 -0.50 -12.38 -3.33
C HIS A 90 0.07 -13.48 -2.42
N PRO A 91 0.55 -13.16 -1.21
CA PRO A 91 1.02 -14.15 -0.25
C PRO A 91 -0.13 -14.99 0.31
N SER A 92 0.22 -16.11 0.94
CA SER A 92 -0.69 -17.03 1.66
C SER A 92 -0.21 -17.17 3.11
N PRO A 93 -1.10 -17.23 4.12
CA PRO A 93 -2.56 -17.29 4.02
C PRO A 93 -3.25 -15.92 3.97
N ALA A 94 -4.46 -15.90 3.42
CA ALA A 94 -5.37 -14.75 3.41
C ALA A 94 -6.69 -15.17 4.05
N THR A 95 -7.28 -14.33 4.89
CA THR A 95 -8.58 -14.60 5.53
C THR A 95 -9.73 -14.37 4.55
N LYS A 96 -9.54 -13.46 3.59
CA LYS A 96 -10.49 -13.21 2.50
C LYS A 96 -9.78 -12.64 1.27
N THR A 97 -10.18 -13.11 0.09
CA THR A 97 -9.68 -12.61 -1.19
C THR A 97 -10.83 -12.24 -2.11
N ILE A 98 -10.79 -11.03 -2.67
CA ILE A 98 -11.72 -10.54 -3.68
C ILE A 98 -10.93 -10.17 -4.93
N ARG A 99 -11.33 -10.71 -6.09
CA ARG A 99 -10.73 -10.35 -7.38
C ARG A 99 -11.63 -9.37 -8.13
N LEU A 100 -11.07 -8.23 -8.52
CA LEU A 100 -11.73 -7.22 -9.34
C LEU A 100 -11.18 -7.27 -10.77
N GLY A 101 -12.10 -7.20 -11.74
CA GLY A 101 -11.76 -6.95 -13.14
C GLY A 101 -11.31 -5.50 -13.32
N VAL A 102 -10.50 -5.26 -14.35
CA VAL A 102 -9.99 -3.92 -14.68
C VAL A 102 -10.26 -3.60 -16.14
N CYS A 103 -10.39 -2.31 -16.44
CA CYS A 103 -10.45 -1.82 -17.81
C CYS A 103 -9.12 -2.07 -18.53
N ALA A 104 -9.19 -2.18 -19.86
CA ALA A 104 -7.99 -2.26 -20.68
C ALA A 104 -7.09 -1.02 -20.46
N ASN A 105 -5.78 -1.23 -20.52
CA ASN A 105 -4.75 -0.19 -20.40
C ASN A 105 -4.69 0.54 -19.05
N LEU A 106 -5.31 0.02 -17.99
CA LEU A 106 -5.14 0.57 -16.65
C LEU A 106 -3.69 0.35 -16.18
N THR A 107 -2.99 1.43 -15.85
CA THR A 107 -1.62 1.37 -15.31
C THR A 107 -1.61 1.49 -13.80
N VAL A 108 -0.50 1.07 -13.18
CA VAL A 108 -0.26 1.22 -11.74
C VAL A 108 -0.27 2.70 -11.35
N ASP A 109 0.42 3.54 -12.12
CA ASP A 109 0.48 4.98 -11.88
C ASP A 109 -0.91 5.62 -11.86
N ARG A 110 -1.80 5.20 -12.77
CA ARG A 110 -3.18 5.68 -12.77
C ARG A 110 -3.94 5.30 -11.50
N ILE A 111 -3.70 4.10 -10.95
CA ILE A 111 -4.31 3.68 -9.68
C ILE A 111 -3.74 4.49 -8.52
N LEU A 112 -2.42 4.65 -8.44
CA LEU A 112 -1.76 5.43 -7.38
C LEU A 112 -2.26 6.88 -7.40
N HIS A 113 -2.37 7.48 -8.58
CA HIS A 113 -2.93 8.81 -8.74
C HIS A 113 -4.37 8.92 -8.24
N LEU A 114 -5.23 7.94 -8.54
CA LEU A 114 -6.62 7.93 -8.05
C LEU A 114 -6.70 7.78 -6.52
N LEU A 115 -5.81 6.98 -5.93
CA LEU A 115 -5.71 6.84 -4.48
C LEU A 115 -5.25 8.15 -3.83
N ALA A 116 -4.24 8.81 -4.39
CA ALA A 116 -3.74 10.09 -3.90
C ALA A 116 -4.79 11.21 -4.05
N GLN A 117 -5.45 11.29 -5.20
CA GLN A 117 -6.54 12.27 -5.44
C GLN A 117 -7.71 12.11 -4.48
N SER A 118 -7.97 10.90 -3.98
CA SER A 118 -8.99 10.63 -2.97
C SER A 118 -8.47 10.72 -1.53
N GLY A 119 -7.23 11.20 -1.33
CA GLY A 119 -6.59 11.39 -0.04
C GLY A 119 -6.27 10.09 0.70
N ARG A 120 -6.24 8.96 0.00
CA ARG A 120 -6.01 7.63 0.63
C ARG A 120 -4.55 7.43 1.06
N ASP A 121 -3.64 8.27 0.61
CA ASP A 121 -2.26 8.36 1.08
C ASP A 121 -2.12 9.20 2.35
N GLN A 122 -3.16 9.94 2.76
CA GLN A 122 -3.11 10.89 3.88
C GLN A 122 -3.72 10.34 5.18
N TYR A 123 -3.86 9.02 5.29
CA TYR A 123 -4.47 8.44 6.48
C TYR A 123 -3.63 8.63 7.74
N ASP A 124 -4.33 8.82 8.85
CA ASP A 124 -3.79 8.81 10.19
C ASP A 124 -4.23 7.53 10.91
N SER A 125 -3.31 6.89 11.62
CA SER A 125 -3.54 5.68 12.42
C SER A 125 -3.44 6.01 13.90
N LYS A 126 -4.24 5.38 14.76
CA LYS A 126 -4.07 5.50 16.22
C LYS A 126 -2.81 4.72 16.64
N SER A 127 -2.05 5.26 17.59
CA SER A 127 -0.80 4.68 18.10
C SER A 127 -0.98 3.45 18.98
N ASP A 128 -2.16 3.26 19.56
CA ASP A 128 -2.46 2.15 20.49
C ASP A 128 -2.57 0.77 19.82
N VAL A 129 -2.01 0.64 18.62
CA VAL A 129 -2.20 -0.54 17.80
C VAL A 129 -0.87 -0.93 17.19
N GLY A 130 -0.31 -2.06 17.63
CA GLY A 130 0.97 -2.64 17.24
C GLY A 130 1.02 -3.13 15.79
N VAL A 131 0.72 -2.24 14.85
CA VAL A 131 0.39 -2.50 13.45
C VAL A 131 1.63 -2.51 12.56
N GLY A 132 2.89 -2.33 13.00
CA GLY A 132 3.95 -2.11 11.99
C GLY A 132 5.41 -2.40 12.30
N ARG A 133 5.76 -3.07 13.39
CA ARG A 133 7.16 -3.50 13.57
C ARG A 133 7.50 -4.91 13.08
N GLU A 134 6.50 -5.74 12.78
CA GLU A 134 6.71 -7.14 12.37
C GLU A 134 6.28 -7.46 10.92
N ARG A 135 5.90 -6.45 10.13
CA ARG A 135 5.14 -6.66 8.87
C ARG A 135 5.96 -6.96 7.62
N LEU A 136 7.19 -6.43 7.50
CA LEU A 136 8.06 -6.74 6.36
C LEU A 136 8.44 -8.23 6.26
N ALA A 137 8.39 -8.97 7.38
CA ALA A 137 8.68 -10.40 7.40
C ALA A 137 7.49 -11.29 6.93
N ARG A 138 6.27 -10.74 6.85
CA ARG A 138 5.05 -11.52 6.57
C ARG A 138 4.59 -11.50 5.10
N PHE A 139 5.21 -10.69 4.25
CA PHE A 139 4.96 -10.68 2.80
C PHE A 139 5.86 -11.67 2.03
N ARG A 140 6.27 -12.77 2.65
CA ARG A 140 7.03 -13.81 1.96
C ARG A 140 6.08 -14.62 1.08
N CYS A 141 6.18 -14.38 -0.23
CA CYS A 141 6.09 -15.47 -1.19
C CYS A 141 7.21 -16.49 -0.84
#